data_AF-A0A6J4H6F0-F1
#
_entry.id   AF-A0A6J4H6F0-F1
#
_cell.length_a   1.000
_cell.length_b   1.000
_cell.length_c   1.000
_cell.angle_alpha   90.00
_cell.angle_beta   90.00
_cell.angle_gamma   90.00
#
_symmetry.space_group_name_H-M   'P 1'
#
loop_
_entity.id
_entity.type
_entity.pdbx_description
1 polymer ?
#
loop_
_entity_poly.entity_id
_entity_poly.type
_entity_poly.pdbx_seq_one_letter_code
_entity_poly.pdbx_strand_id
1 'polypeptide(L)'
;NLLRRFMSDRSKIKARRTTGNCAQHQSDVAMAIKLSRELALLPYATKVTSSRGGGRGGGRGRDRDDARGPRDREDARGPEGEGRTGPPPPPPRGPASGGDDTPAITLDGRAVDVERTGRS
;
A
#
# COMPACT_ATOMS: atom_id res chain seq x y z
N ASN A 1 20.77 11.08 -16.29
CA ASN A 1 19.98 9.96 -15.70
C ASN A 1 19.31 10.45 -14.41
N LEU A 2 18.00 10.72 -14.46
CA LEU A 2 17.24 11.47 -13.44
C LEU A 2 17.25 10.80 -12.06
N LEU A 3 17.25 9.47 -12.02
CA LEU A 3 17.15 8.68 -10.78
C LEU A 3 18.40 8.77 -9.88
N ARG A 4 19.56 9.10 -10.45
CA ARG A 4 20.81 9.25 -9.69
C ARG A 4 20.73 10.36 -8.63
N ARG A 5 19.93 11.42 -8.86
CA ARG A 5 19.73 12.50 -7.88
C ARG A 5 19.05 12.03 -6.58
N PHE A 6 18.23 10.99 -6.69
CA PHE A 6 17.51 10.39 -5.58
C PHE A 6 18.33 9.29 -4.88
N MET A 7 19.59 9.09 -5.28
CA MET A 7 20.52 8.17 -4.63
C MET A 7 21.64 8.94 -3.92
N SER A 8 22.28 8.28 -2.96
CA SER A 8 23.55 8.72 -2.38
C SER A 8 24.72 8.26 -3.23
N ASP A 9 25.92 8.76 -2.91
CA ASP A 9 27.16 8.37 -3.60
C ASP A 9 27.49 6.89 -3.37
N ARG A 10 26.95 6.30 -2.29
CA ARG A 10 27.00 4.86 -1.98
C ARG A 10 25.94 4.04 -2.71
N SER A 11 25.21 4.64 -3.65
CA SER A 11 24.08 4.02 -4.35
C SER A 11 22.92 3.62 -3.44
N LYS A 12 22.80 4.18 -2.22
CA LYS A 12 21.62 4.00 -1.35
C LYS A 12 20.50 4.96 -1.79
N ILE A 13 19.23 4.58 -1.63
CA ILE A 13 18.09 5.48 -1.92
C ILE A 13 18.04 6.56 -0.83
N LYS A 14 17.98 7.84 -1.23
CA LYS A 14 17.86 8.96 -0.28
C LYS A 14 16.49 8.94 0.41
N ALA A 15 16.48 9.28 1.70
CA ALA A 15 15.26 9.40 2.48
C ALA A 15 14.40 10.59 2.01
N ARG A 16 13.08 10.46 2.15
CA ARG A 16 12.06 11.45 1.76
C ARG A 16 12.36 12.87 2.25
N ARG A 17 12.82 13.01 3.50
CA ARG A 17 13.21 14.29 4.13
C ARG A 17 14.36 15.02 3.43
N THR A 18 15.17 14.29 2.67
CA THR A 18 16.35 14.83 1.96
C THR A 18 15.97 15.31 0.56
N THR A 19 15.02 14.63 -0.06
CA THR A 19 14.59 14.88 -1.44
C THR A 19 13.35 15.77 -1.54
N GLY A 20 12.61 15.93 -0.43
CA GLY A 20 11.37 16.72 -0.39
C GLY A 20 10.16 16.01 -0.99
N ASN A 21 10.23 14.70 -1.26
CA ASN A 21 9.14 13.97 -1.89
C ASN A 21 7.94 13.77 -0.93
N CYS A 22 6.73 13.59 -1.47
CA CYS A 22 5.61 13.06 -0.68
C CYS A 22 5.71 11.52 -0.55
N ALA A 23 4.85 10.90 0.25
CA ALA A 23 4.88 9.45 0.45
C ALA A 23 4.68 8.67 -0.85
N GLN A 24 3.71 9.08 -1.67
CA GLN A 24 3.41 8.46 -2.97
C GLN A 24 4.61 8.54 -3.91
N HIS A 25 5.12 9.74 -4.17
CA HIS A 25 6.27 9.94 -5.05
C HIS A 25 7.53 9.20 -4.57
N GLN A 26 7.71 9.04 -3.26
CA GLN A 26 8.84 8.26 -2.74
C GLN A 26 8.72 6.77 -3.10
N SER A 27 7.51 6.20 -3.03
CA SER A 27 7.24 4.82 -3.45
C SER A 27 7.48 4.64 -4.95
N ASP A 28 7.00 5.58 -5.77
CA ASP A 28 7.17 5.54 -7.22
C ASP A 28 8.66 5.61 -7.61
N VAL A 29 9.42 6.52 -6.97
CA VAL A 29 10.87 6.63 -7.17
C VAL A 29 11.58 5.35 -6.72
N ALA A 30 11.20 4.77 -5.58
CA ALA A 30 11.81 3.53 -5.10
C ALA A 30 11.55 2.36 -6.05
N MET A 31 10.34 2.25 -6.62
CA MET A 31 10.01 1.24 -7.63
C MET A 31 10.83 1.45 -8.91
N ALA A 32 10.89 2.68 -9.42
CA ALA A 32 11.68 3.01 -10.61
C ALA A 32 13.18 2.69 -10.43
N ILE A 33 13.74 2.93 -9.25
CA ILE A 33 15.15 2.59 -8.94
C ILE A 33 15.36 1.08 -8.94
N LYS A 34 14.42 0.29 -8.39
CA LYS A 34 14.52 -1.18 -8.39
C LYS A 34 14.51 -1.73 -9.82
N LEU A 35 13.54 -1.32 -10.63
CA LEU A 35 13.45 -1.71 -12.05
C LEU A 35 14.71 -1.30 -12.83
N SER A 36 15.21 -0.09 -12.59
CA SER A 36 16.44 0.38 -13.25
C SER A 36 17.67 -0.44 -12.86
N ARG A 37 17.71 -1.02 -11.66
CA ARG A 37 18.80 -1.90 -11.23
C ARG A 37 18.69 -3.28 -11.87
N GLU A 38 17.48 -3.79 -12.01
CA GLU A 38 17.20 -5.03 -12.75
C GLU A 38 17.61 -4.89 -14.23
N LEU A 39 17.39 -3.71 -14.82
CA LEU A 39 17.82 -3.36 -16.18
C LEU A 39 19.30 -2.94 -16.28
N ALA A 40 20.09 -3.08 -15.22
CA ALA A 40 21.50 -2.70 -15.17
C ALA A 40 21.81 -1.22 -15.51
N LEU A 41 20.82 -0.32 -15.44
CA LEU A 41 21.01 1.12 -15.66
C LEU A 41 21.67 1.81 -14.46
N LEU A 42 21.53 1.24 -13.26
CA LEU A 42 22.05 1.76 -12.00
C LEU A 42 22.78 0.67 -11.20
N PRO A 43 23.85 1.01 -10.45
CA PRO A 43 24.55 0.06 -9.59
C PRO A 43 23.77 -0.28 -8.33
N TYR A 44 23.96 -1.51 -7.83
CA TYR A 44 23.45 -1.94 -6.52
C TYR A 44 24.29 -1.40 -5.35
N ALA A 45 25.62 -1.35 -5.52
CA ALA A 45 26.54 -0.82 -4.53
C ALA A 45 27.76 -0.21 -5.22
N THR A 46 28.18 0.96 -4.77
CA THR A 46 29.45 1.58 -5.16
C THR A 46 30.48 1.26 -4.09
N LYS A 47 31.57 0.58 -4.48
CA LYS A 47 32.72 0.40 -3.59
C LYS A 47 33.35 1.78 -3.41
N VAL A 48 33.13 2.40 -2.25
CA VAL A 48 33.83 3.63 -1.90
C VAL A 48 35.28 3.22 -1.66
N THR A 49 36.12 3.34 -2.68
CA THR A 49 37.56 3.29 -2.49
C THR A 49 37.89 4.55 -1.72
N SER A 50 37.87 4.48 -0.39
CA SER A 50 38.34 5.59 0.42
C SER A 50 39.80 5.81 0.03
N SER A 51 40.03 6.88 -0.73
CA SER A 51 41.36 7.37 -1.03
C SER A 51 42.05 7.52 0.32
N ARG A 52 43.07 6.70 0.53
CA ARG A 52 43.73 6.54 1.82
C ARG A 52 44.50 7.85 2.08
N GLY A 53 43.93 8.71 2.92
CA GLY A 53 44.55 9.97 3.34
C GLY A 53 43.92 10.50 4.63
N GLY A 54 44.63 10.31 5.74
CA GLY A 54 44.37 10.94 7.06
C GLY A 54 43.19 10.30 7.81
N GLY A 55 43.31 9.82 9.03
CA GLY A 55 44.14 10.27 10.13
C GLY A 55 43.30 10.04 11.40
N ARG A 56 43.96 9.56 12.45
CA ARG A 56 43.46 9.30 13.80
C ARG A 56 42.38 10.31 14.24
N GLY A 57 41.22 9.84 14.67
CA GLY A 57 40.20 10.72 15.23
C GLY A 57 38.88 10.00 15.48
N GLY A 58 38.46 9.94 16.74
CA GLY A 58 37.36 9.12 17.18
C GLY A 58 35.98 9.56 16.71
N GLY A 59 35.04 8.63 16.87
CA GLY A 59 33.74 8.96 17.40
C GLY A 59 32.58 9.01 16.42
N ARG A 60 31.48 8.42 16.93
CA ARG A 60 30.09 8.79 16.70
C ARG A 60 29.50 8.29 15.39
N GLY A 61 28.90 7.10 15.52
CA GLY A 61 28.19 6.39 14.47
C GLY A 61 27.25 7.26 13.64
N ARG A 62 27.18 6.95 12.35
CA ARG A 62 26.34 7.65 11.38
C ARG A 62 25.97 6.74 10.20
N ASP A 63 25.57 5.51 10.51
CA ASP A 63 24.75 4.67 9.64
C ASP A 63 23.46 4.28 10.38
N ARG A 64 22.87 5.25 11.09
CA ARG A 64 21.57 5.13 11.80
C ARG A 64 20.40 4.75 10.88
N ASP A 65 20.60 4.74 9.56
CA ASP A 65 19.59 4.30 8.59
C ASP A 65 19.58 2.77 8.37
N ASP A 66 20.54 2.00 8.92
CA ASP A 66 20.59 0.53 8.84
C ASP A 66 19.93 -0.19 10.06
N ALA A 67 19.40 0.55 11.04
CA ALA A 67 18.75 -0.02 12.24
C ALA A 67 17.26 -0.40 12.05
N ARG A 68 16.85 -0.83 10.86
CA ARG A 68 15.64 -1.68 10.71
C ARG A 68 16.08 -3.12 10.87
N GLY A 69 16.28 -3.53 12.12
CA GLY A 69 16.37 -4.93 12.48
C GLY A 69 15.08 -5.67 12.05
N PRO A 70 15.16 -6.98 11.79
CA PRO A 70 14.01 -7.77 11.36
C PRO A 70 12.89 -7.65 12.41
N ARG A 71 11.69 -7.27 11.98
CA ARG A 71 10.47 -7.37 12.79
C ARG A 71 9.86 -8.76 12.64
N ASP A 72 10.71 -9.78 12.63
CA ASP A 72 10.32 -11.17 12.47
C ASP A 72 10.55 -11.87 13.81
N ARG A 73 9.72 -11.55 14.78
CA ARG A 73 9.47 -12.43 15.93
C ARG A 73 7.97 -12.45 16.18
N GLU A 74 7.27 -12.98 15.18
CA GLU A 74 5.92 -13.50 15.31
C GLU A 74 5.92 -14.66 16.32
N ASP A 75 4.77 -14.82 16.97
CA ASP A 75 4.24 -16.05 17.58
C ASP A 75 4.93 -16.65 18.82
N ALA A 76 4.56 -16.10 19.99
CA ALA A 76 4.49 -16.87 21.23
C ALA A 76 3.36 -16.33 22.13
N ARG A 77 2.11 -16.36 21.66
CA ARG A 77 0.93 -16.28 22.54
C ARG A 77 0.45 -17.72 22.74
N GLY A 78 0.67 -18.24 23.96
CA GLY A 78 0.49 -19.64 24.33
C GLY A 78 -0.97 -20.15 24.29
N PRO A 79 -1.16 -21.45 24.60
CA PRO A 79 -2.31 -22.24 24.16
C PRO A 79 -3.63 -21.90 24.87
N GLU A 80 -4.68 -21.86 24.06
CA GLU A 80 -6.11 -22.16 24.31
C GLU A 80 -6.57 -22.25 25.78
N GLY A 81 -7.20 -21.16 26.23
CA GLY A 81 -8.08 -21.16 27.41
C GLY A 81 -9.53 -21.49 27.03
N GLU A 82 -10.13 -22.34 27.84
CA GLU A 82 -11.43 -22.98 27.71
C GLU A 82 -12.65 -22.03 27.59
N GLY A 83 -13.62 -22.44 26.78
CA GLY A 83 -15.05 -22.44 27.11
C GLY A 83 -15.74 -21.12 27.47
N ARG A 84 -16.23 -20.38 26.46
CA ARG A 84 -17.48 -19.60 26.56
C ARG A 84 -18.27 -19.69 25.27
N THR A 85 -19.07 -20.74 25.13
CA THR A 85 -20.19 -20.77 24.18
C THR A 85 -21.17 -19.67 24.57
N GLY A 86 -21.13 -18.53 23.88
CA GLY A 86 -22.18 -17.51 23.97
C GLY A 86 -23.52 -18.05 23.45
N PRO A 87 -24.67 -17.49 23.86
CA PRO A 87 -25.97 -17.92 23.35
C PRO A 87 -26.02 -17.78 21.82
N PRO A 88 -26.67 -18.71 21.11
CA PRO A 88 -26.75 -18.67 19.64
C PRO A 88 -27.48 -17.40 19.17
N PRO A 89 -27.15 -16.88 17.98
CA PRO A 89 -27.81 -15.70 17.43
C PRO A 89 -29.32 -15.98 17.21
N PRO A 90 -30.20 -14.98 17.38
CA PRO A 90 -31.62 -15.16 17.10
C PRO A 90 -31.84 -15.44 15.60
N PRO A 91 -32.87 -16.23 15.24
CA PRO A 91 -33.19 -16.51 13.84
C PRO A 91 -33.56 -15.21 13.10
N PRO A 92 -33.31 -15.15 11.77
CA PRO A 92 -33.69 -14.00 10.96
C PRO A 92 -35.22 -13.80 11.01
N ARG A 93 -35.65 -12.58 11.31
CA ARG A 93 -37.06 -12.19 11.20
C ARG A 93 -37.46 -12.28 9.73
N GLY A 94 -38.52 -13.04 9.44
CA GLY A 94 -39.05 -13.21 8.08
C GLY A 94 -39.43 -11.87 7.42
N PRO A 95 -39.68 -11.87 6.11
CA PRO A 95 -39.92 -10.64 5.36
C PRO A 95 -41.12 -9.90 5.96
N ALA A 96 -40.89 -8.62 6.27
CA ALA A 96 -41.96 -7.70 6.58
C ALA A 96 -42.93 -7.69 5.39
N SER A 97 -44.17 -8.09 5.65
CA SER A 97 -45.32 -7.89 4.79
C SER A 97 -45.40 -6.40 4.43
N GLY A 98 -44.91 -6.07 3.25
CA GLY A 98 -45.03 -4.75 2.64
C GLY A 98 -45.85 -4.87 1.38
N GLY A 99 -47.11 -4.42 1.48
CA GLY A 99 -47.85 -3.74 0.42
C GLY A 99 -48.07 -4.49 -0.89
N ASP A 100 -49.33 -4.84 -1.12
CA ASP A 100 -49.93 -4.91 -2.44
C ASP A 100 -49.43 -3.81 -3.38
N ASP A 101 -48.83 -4.19 -4.51
CA ASP A 101 -48.87 -3.44 -5.77
C ASP A 101 -48.61 -4.43 -6.91
N THR A 102 -49.64 -5.23 -7.20
CA THR A 102 -49.69 -6.13 -8.35
C THR A 102 -49.62 -5.29 -9.63
N PRO A 103 -48.81 -5.65 -10.64
CA PRO A 103 -48.65 -4.85 -11.85
C PRO A 103 -49.90 -4.83 -12.73
N ALA A 104 -50.23 -3.62 -13.17
CA ALA A 104 -51.06 -3.21 -14.30
C ALA A 104 -51.66 -4.31 -15.20
N ILE A 105 -52.98 -4.52 -15.10
CA ILE A 105 -53.83 -4.84 -16.26
C ILE A 105 -55.24 -4.29 -16.00
N THR A 106 -55.62 -3.19 -16.64
CA THR A 106 -57.03 -2.94 -17.01
C THR A 106 -57.06 -2.14 -18.30
N LEU A 107 -57.63 -2.82 -19.28
CA LEU A 107 -57.86 -2.45 -20.65
C LEU A 107 -59.12 -1.57 -20.67
N ASP A 108 -58.98 -0.25 -20.73
CA ASP A 108 -60.02 0.61 -21.33
C ASP A 108 -59.45 1.97 -21.78
N GLY A 109 -58.91 1.98 -23.00
CA GLY A 109 -58.98 3.13 -23.91
C GLY A 109 -58.22 4.43 -23.57
N ARG A 110 -56.89 4.43 -23.68
CA ARG A 110 -56.08 5.37 -24.53
C ARG A 110 -54.59 5.38 -24.10
N ALA A 111 -53.75 5.36 -25.13
CA ALA A 111 -52.30 5.24 -25.10
C ALA A 111 -51.57 6.51 -24.64
N VAL A 112 -50.36 6.36 -24.07
CA VAL A 112 -49.15 7.05 -24.58
C VAL A 112 -47.85 6.35 -24.16
N ASP A 113 -47.09 5.95 -25.17
CA ASP A 113 -45.68 5.49 -25.20
C ASP A 113 -44.76 6.66 -24.77
N VAL A 114 -43.89 6.47 -23.77
CA VAL A 114 -42.45 6.18 -23.92
C VAL A 114 -41.74 7.02 -24.99
N GLU A 115 -41.10 8.12 -24.58
CA GLU A 115 -39.90 8.61 -25.27
C GLU A 115 -38.67 8.41 -24.39
N ARG A 116 -37.91 7.42 -24.86
CA ARG A 116 -36.57 7.01 -24.47
C ARG A 116 -35.55 7.99 -25.07
N THR A 117 -34.75 8.62 -24.22
CA THR A 117 -33.39 9.08 -24.56
C THR A 117 -32.48 8.49 -23.47
N GLY A 118 -31.60 7.51 -23.70
CA GLY A 118 -30.70 7.29 -24.84
C GLY A 118 -29.42 8.08 -24.59
N ARG A 119 -28.50 7.60 -23.72
CA ARG A 119 -27.21 6.96 -24.10
C ARG A 119 -26.44 7.75 -25.17
N SER A 120 -25.35 8.39 -24.74
CA SER A 120 -24.18 8.69 -25.59
C SER A 120 -23.23 7.49 -25.62
#